data_AF-A0A0B7IE09-F1
#
_entry.id   AF-A0A0B7IE09-F1
#
_cell.length_a   1.000
_cell.length_b   1.000
_cell.length_c   1.000
_cell.angle_alpha   90.00
_cell.angle_beta   90.00
_cell.angle_gamma   90.00
#
_symmetry.space_group_name_H-M   'P 1'
#
loop_
_entity.id
_entity.type
_entity.pdbx_description
1 polymer ?
#
loop_
_entity_poly.entity_id
_entity_poly.type
_entity_poly.pdbx_seq_one_letter_code
_entity_poly.pdbx_strand_id
1 'polypeptide(L)' 'MEEYWIVNPTDENILVNVLEDGKYKILKPVVDEYITSVKFPELKIHTSDIF' A
#
# COMPACT_ATOMS: atom_id res chain seq x y z
N MET A 1 0.27 -1.43 15.14
CA MET A 1 0.87 -1.92 13.88
C MET A 1 0.95 -0.72 12.98
N GLU A 2 2.16 -0.28 12.65
CA GLU A 2 2.39 0.93 11.85
C GLU A 2 2.56 0.56 10.38
N GLU A 3 2.01 1.38 9.50
CA GLU A 3 2.15 1.24 8.06
C GLU A 3 2.31 2.61 7.41
N TYR A 4 2.99 2.65 6.26
CA TYR A 4 3.01 3.81 5.39
C TYR A 4 3.06 3.36 3.94
N TRP A 5 2.47 4.17 3.05
CA TRP A 5 2.35 3.84 1.64
C TRP A 5 3.17 4.83 0.82
N ILE A 6 3.83 4.33 -0.21
CA ILE A 6 4.53 5.16 -1.20
C ILE A 6 3.70 5.10 -2.49
N VAL A 7 3.23 6.26 -2.94
CA VAL A 7 2.55 6.41 -4.23
C VAL A 7 3.61 6.75 -5.27
N ASN A 8 3.71 5.93 -6.32
CA ASN A 8 4.63 6.14 -7.44
C ASN A 8 3.84 6.37 -8.74
N PRO A 9 3.59 7.65 -9.12
CA PRO A 9 2.79 7.98 -10.29
C PRO A 9 3.41 7.56 -11.62
N THR A 10 4.74 7.45 -11.71
CA THR A 10 5.43 7.11 -12.97
C THR A 10 5.12 5.69 -13.42
N ASP A 11 5.03 4.76 -12.45
CA ASP A 11 4.76 3.34 -12.70
C ASP A 11 3.33 2.95 -12.28
N GLU A 12 2.48 3.94 -11.98
CA GLU A 12 1.09 3.79 -11.53
C GLU A 12 0.93 2.72 -10.43
N ASN A 13 1.84 2.71 -9.46
CA ASN A 13 1.87 1.69 -8.42
C ASN A 13 1.97 2.26 -7.01
N ILE A 14 1.57 1.42 -6.06
CA ILE A 14 1.65 1.71 -4.63
C ILE A 14 2.45 0.63 -3.91
N LEU A 15 3.42 1.06 -3.11
CA LEU A 15 4.18 0.21 -2.20
C LEU A 15 3.65 0.37 -0.78
N VAL A 16 3.17 -0.71 -0.20
CA VAL A 16 2.72 -0.74 1.21
C VAL A 16 3.85 -1.25 2.08
N ASN A 17 4.23 -0.49 3.09
CA ASN A 17 5.26 -0.85 4.06
C ASN A 17 4.61 -1.06 5.43
N VAL A 18 4.81 -2.23 6.03
CA VAL A 18 4.24 -2.59 7.33
C VAL A 18 5.37 -2.86 8.32
N LEU A 19 5.25 -2.33 9.53
CA LEU A 19 6.20 -2.58 10.61
C LEU A 19 5.94 -3.96 11.24
N GLU A 20 6.84 -4.91 10.98
CA GLU A 20 6.86 -6.26 11.56
C GLU A 20 8.22 -6.45 12.26
N ASP A 21 8.22 -6.86 13.54
CA ASP A 21 9.44 -7.13 14.33
C ASP A 21 10.50 -6.00 14.33
N GLY A 22 10.02 -4.75 14.38
CA GLY A 22 10.88 -3.56 14.39
C GLY A 22 11.51 -3.21 13.04
N LYS A 23 11.11 -3.87 11.95
CA LYS A 23 11.55 -3.58 10.58
C LYS A 23 10.36 -3.37 9.66
N TYR A 24 10.51 -2.47 8.69
CA TYR A 24 9.50 -2.31 7.65
C TYR A 24 9.70 -3.38 6.58
N LYS A 25 8.63 -4.13 6.34
CA LYS A 25 8.52 -5.09 5.26
C LYS A 25 7.72 -4.45 4.14
N ILE A 26 8.29 -4.48 2.94
CA ILE A 26 7.66 -3.99 1.73
C ILE A 26 6.77 -5.12 1.19
N LEU A 27 5.48 -4.84 1.00
CA LEU A 27 4.59 -5.74 0.28
C LEU A 27 4.83 -5.62 -1.24
N LYS A 28 4.22 -6.53 -2.01
CA LYS A 28 4.29 -6.45 -3.47
C LYS A 28 3.70 -5.13 -3.94
N PRO A 29 4.27 -4.48 -4.98
CA PRO A 29 3.64 -3.33 -5.61
C PRO A 29 2.22 -3.68 -6.05
N VAL A 30 1.29 -2.78 -5.77
CA VAL A 30 -0.10 -2.90 -6.20
C VAL A 30 -0.29 -2.06 -7.45
N VAL A 31 -0.76 -2.71 -8.53
CA VAL A 31 -0.97 -2.13 -9.86
C VAL A 31 -2.32 -2.64 -10.36
N ASP A 32 -3.16 -1.72 -10.84
CA ASP A 32 -4.52 -2.01 -11.35
C ASP A 32 -5.35 -2.93 -10.45
N GLU A 33 -5.27 -2.69 -9.14
CA GLU A 33 -5.84 -3.56 -8.12
C GLU A 33 -6.23 -2.74 -6.89
N TYR A 34 -6.95 -3.39 -5.97
CA TYR A 34 -7.27 -2.78 -4.68
C TYR A 34 -6.14 -2.87 -3.67
N ILE A 35 -5.73 -1.73 -3.10
CA ILE A 35 -4.95 -1.67 -1.87
C ILE A 35 -5.91 -1.75 -0.68
N THR A 36 -5.62 -2.62 0.29
CA THR A 36 -6.31 -2.67 1.59
C THR A 36 -5.33 -2.36 2.70
N SER A 37 -5.68 -1.45 3.61
CA SER A 37 -4.87 -1.18 4.79
C SER A 37 -4.85 -2.38 5.73
N VAL A 38 -3.67 -2.74 6.21
CA VAL A 38 -3.53 -3.82 7.19
C VAL A 38 -3.96 -3.29 8.56
N LYS A 39 -3.69 -2.00 8.86
CA LYS A 39 -4.10 -1.32 10.10
C LYS A 39 -5.61 -1.05 10.13
N PHE A 40 -6.22 -0.76 8.99
CA PHE A 40 -7.65 -0.43 8.84
C PHE A 40 -8.28 -1.29 7.73
N PRO A 41 -8.71 -2.54 8.01
CA PRO A 41 -9.17 -3.48 6.97
C PRO A 41 -10.38 -3.00 6.14
N GLU A 42 -11.13 -2.01 6.63
CA GLU A 42 -12.24 -1.39 5.90
C GLU A 42 -11.79 -0.28 4.92
N LEU A 43 -10.57 0.23 5.07
CA LEU A 43 -9.97 1.18 4.13
C LEU A 43 -9.43 0.43 2.93
N LYS A 44 -10.18 0.52 1.82
CA LYS A 44 -9.88 -0.12 0.55
C LYS A 44 -9.97 0.91 -0.57
N ILE A 45 -8.91 1.01 -1.38
CA ILE A 45 -8.79 2.01 -2.46
C ILE A 45 -8.33 1.29 -3.73
N HIS A 46 -8.96 1.55 -4.87
CA HIS A 46 -8.47 1.04 -6.16
C HIS A 46 -7.37 1.97 -6.69
N THR A 47 -6.32 1.44 -7.34
CA THR A 47 -5.26 2.31 -7.91
C THR A 47 -5.80 3.33 -8.91
N SER A 48 -6.89 3.02 -9.61
CA SER A 48 -7.57 3.96 -10.55
C SER A 48 -8.24 5.16 -9.88
N ASP A 49 -8.40 5.15 -8.56
CA ASP A 49 -8.93 6.31 -7.82
C ASP A 49 -7.81 7.31 -7.46
N ILE A 50 -6.55 6.94 -7.70
CA ILE A 50 -5.35 7.70 -7.32
C ILE A 50 -4.60 8.23 -8.56
N PHE A 51 -4.50 7.41 -9.61
CA PHE A 51 -3.86 7.74 -10.88
C PHE A 51 -4.92 7.94 -11.97
#